data_AF-A0A1Q6WI77-F1
#
_entry.id   AF-A0A1Q6WI77-F1
#
_cell.length_a   1.000
_cell.length_b   1.000
_cell.length_c   1.000
_cell.angle_alpha   90.00
_cell.angle_beta   90.00
_cell.angle_gamma   90.00
#
_symmetry.space_group_name_H-M   'P 1'
#
loop_
_entity.id
_entity.type
_entity.pdbx_description
1 polymer ?
#
loop_
_entity_poly.entity_id
_entity_poly.type
_entity_poly.pdbx_seq_one_letter_code
_entity_poly.pdbx_strand_id
1 'polypeptide(L)'
;MGTDLDARADIYATGCVAYWLLTGQFVFTAETPMALLLQHAQTPPTPPSARTDLPIPRALDDLVLSCLAKDPANRPQSARELSLQLAEVEGASAWTQERAREWWATHQPVLT
;
A
#
# COMPACT_ATOMS: atom_id res chain seq x y z
N MET A 1 -10.28 -5.36 -25.91
CA MET A 1 -9.19 -5.46 -24.92
C MET A 1 -9.82 -5.22 -23.55
N GLY A 2 -9.73 -6.23 -22.68
CA GLY A 2 -10.17 -6.32 -21.27
C GLY A 2 -11.27 -5.37 -20.77
N THR A 3 -12.52 -5.81 -20.81
CA THR A 3 -13.71 -5.05 -20.38
C THR A 3 -14.14 -5.33 -18.94
N ASP A 4 -13.21 -5.35 -17.99
CA ASP A 4 -13.55 -5.18 -16.58
C ASP A 4 -12.41 -4.45 -15.89
N LEU A 5 -12.71 -3.23 -15.41
CA LEU A 5 -11.85 -2.45 -14.55
C LEU A 5 -11.76 -3.22 -13.23
N ASP A 6 -10.76 -4.09 -13.14
CA ASP A 6 -10.59 -4.98 -12.01
C ASP A 6 -10.32 -4.17 -10.74
N ALA A 7 -11.21 -4.22 -9.75
CA ALA A 7 -11.06 -3.52 -8.47
C ALA A 7 -9.72 -3.82 -7.76
N ARG A 8 -9.05 -4.91 -8.16
CA ARG A 8 -7.70 -5.26 -7.70
C ARG A 8 -6.60 -4.36 -8.26
N ALA A 9 -6.89 -3.55 -9.28
CA ALA A 9 -6.00 -2.48 -9.74
C ALA A 9 -5.95 -1.34 -8.71
N ASP A 10 -7.09 -0.96 -8.12
CA ASP A 10 -7.13 0.03 -7.04
C ASP A 10 -6.44 -0.48 -5.78
N ILE A 11 -6.52 -1.79 -5.50
CA ILE A 11 -5.77 -2.44 -4.40
C ILE A 11 -4.26 -2.35 -4.65
N TYR A 12 -3.80 -2.57 -5.87
CA TYR A 12 -2.39 -2.38 -6.23
C TYR A 12 -1.94 -0.93 -6.05
N ALA A 13 -2.73 0.03 -6.54
CA ALA A 13 -2.45 1.45 -6.38
C ALA A 13 -2.42 1.86 -4.90
N THR A 14 -3.35 1.34 -4.10
CA THR A 14 -3.38 1.53 -2.64
C THR A 14 -2.13 0.96 -1.98
N GLY A 15 -1.67 -0.22 -2.42
CA GLY A 15 -0.40 -0.81 -1.99
C GLY A 15 0.80 0.09 -2.28
N CYS A 16 0.85 0.72 -3.46
CA CYS A 16 1.90 1.69 -3.80
C CYS A 16 1.87 2.92 -2.88
N VAL A 17 0.68 3.45 -2.57
CA VAL A 17 0.53 4.58 -1.65
C VAL A 17 0.95 4.20 -0.23
N ALA A 18 0.47 3.06 0.27
CA ALA A 18 0.84 2.56 1.60
C ALA A 18 2.36 2.37 1.73
N TYR A 19 2.99 1.80 0.71
CA TYR A 19 4.44 1.65 0.64
C TYR A 19 5.17 2.99 0.75
N TRP A 20 4.72 3.99 -0.01
CA TRP A 20 5.32 5.32 0.03
C TRP A 20 5.10 6.00 1.39
N LEU A 21 3.92 5.87 2.00
CA LEU A 21 3.65 6.42 3.33
C LEU A 21 4.54 5.80 4.42
N LEU A 22 4.86 4.51 4.31
CA LEU A 22 5.68 3.79 5.28
C LEU A 22 7.18 4.06 5.11
N THR A 23 7.63 4.24 3.87
CA THR A 23 9.07 4.30 3.54
C THR A 23 9.55 5.70 3.12
N GLY A 24 8.64 6.59 2.74
CA GLY A 24 8.95 7.84 2.05
C GLY A 24 9.50 7.65 0.62
N GLN A 25 9.50 6.43 0.10
CA GLN A 25 10.13 6.07 -1.17
C GLN A 25 9.14 5.40 -2.13
N PHE A 26 9.36 5.55 -3.43
CA PHE A 26 8.60 4.80 -4.42
C PHE A 26 8.94 3.30 -4.36
N VAL A 27 7.95 2.47 -4.68
CA VAL A 27 8.11 1.00 -4.79
C VAL A 27 9.26 0.69 -5.74
N PHE A 28 9.23 1.28 -6.93
CA PHE A 28 10.25 1.15 -7.96
C PHE A 28 10.68 2.51 -8.50
N THR A 29 11.90 2.55 -9.02
CA THR A 29 12.48 3.72 -9.69
C THR A 29 13.25 3.22 -10.91
N ALA A 30 13.10 3.90 -12.05
CA ALA A 30 13.83 3.58 -13.27
C ALA A 30 14.11 4.85 -14.08
N GLU A 31 15.12 4.78 -14.94
CA GLU A 31 15.54 5.90 -15.80
C GLU A 31 14.56 6.20 -16.94
N THR A 32 13.75 5.21 -17.33
CA THR A 32 12.77 5.36 -18.41
C THR A 32 11.37 4.90 -17.98
N PRO A 33 10.30 5.50 -18.53
CA PRO A 33 8.93 5.07 -18.25
C PRO A 33 8.69 3.59 -18.58
N MET A 34 9.27 3.10 -19.69
CA MET A 34 9.14 1.69 -20.08
C MET A 34 9.79 0.75 -19.07
N ALA A 35 10.99 1.08 -18.59
CA ALA A 35 11.66 0.29 -17.55
C ALA A 35 10.86 0.29 -16.23
N LEU A 36 10.26 1.42 -15.86
CA LEU A 36 9.40 1.51 -14.68
C LEU A 36 8.15 0.61 -14.83
N LEU A 37 7.50 0.64 -15.99
CA LEU A 37 6.36 -0.24 -16.28
C LEU A 37 6.74 -1.72 -16.20
N LEU A 38 7.91 -2.10 -16.73
CA LEU A 38 8.42 -3.47 -16.64
C LEU A 38 8.67 -3.88 -15.18
N GLN A 39 9.25 -3.00 -14.35
CA GLN A 39 9.44 -3.27 -12.92
C GLN A 39 8.09 -3.48 -12.21
N HIS A 40 7.10 -2.62 -12.48
CA HIS A 40 5.76 -2.80 -11.93
C HIS A 40 5.11 -4.12 -12.37
N ALA A 41 5.37 -4.58 -13.60
CA ALA A 41 4.83 -5.83 -14.14
C ALA A 41 5.54 -7.09 -13.62
N GLN A 42 6.86 -7.06 -13.41
CA GLN A 42 7.66 -8.28 -13.25
C GLN A 42 8.47 -8.34 -11.96
N THR A 43 8.94 -7.20 -11.46
CA THR A 43 9.90 -7.18 -10.35
C THR A 43 9.20 -7.30 -9.01
N PRO A 44 9.54 -8.28 -8.15
CA PRO A 44 8.99 -8.34 -6.80
C PRO A 44 9.45 -7.11 -5.99
N PRO A 45 8.55 -6.42 -5.26
CA PRO A 45 8.92 -5.28 -4.44
C PRO A 45 9.75 -5.71 -3.23
N THR A 46 10.68 -4.85 -2.81
CA THR A 46 11.39 -4.99 -1.53
C THR A 46 10.41 -4.78 -0.37
N PRO A 47 10.48 -5.53 0.75
CA PRO A 47 9.64 -5.27 1.92
C PRO A 47 9.80 -3.84 2.46
N PRO A 48 8.73 -3.14 2.87
CA PRO A 48 8.82 -1.81 3.48
C PRO A 48 9.80 -1.74 4.66
N SER A 49 9.82 -2.74 5.55
CA SER A 49 10.75 -2.79 6.71
C SER A 49 12.23 -2.76 6.33
N ALA A 50 12.59 -3.17 5.11
CA ALA A 50 13.97 -3.14 4.63
C ALA A 50 14.38 -1.77 4.04
N ARG A 51 13.48 -0.77 4.05
CA ARG A 51 13.71 0.55 3.43
C ARG A 51 13.53 1.72 4.38
N THR A 52 13.28 1.45 5.65
CA THR A 52 13.17 2.47 6.70
C THR A 52 13.82 1.94 7.97
N ASP A 53 14.37 2.85 8.77
CA ASP A 53 14.91 2.53 10.10
C ASP A 53 13.80 2.41 11.16
N LEU A 54 12.56 2.81 10.82
CA LEU A 54 11.42 2.69 11.71
C LEU A 54 10.91 1.24 11.77
N PRO A 55 10.53 0.74 12.96
CA PRO A 55 10.00 -0.62 13.08
C PRO A 55 8.66 -0.75 12.36
N ILE A 56 8.56 -1.72 11.44
CA ILE A 56 7.32 -2.10 10.76
C ILE A 56 6.94 -3.53 11.18
N PRO A 57 5.72 -3.76 11.70
CA PRO A 57 5.26 -5.11 12.01
C PRO A 57 5.30 -6.01 10.76
N ARG A 58 5.76 -7.25 10.91
CA ARG A 58 5.85 -8.20 9.80
C ARG A 58 4.51 -8.42 9.07
N ALA A 59 3.41 -8.41 9.81
CA ALA A 59 2.07 -8.52 9.24
C ALA A 59 1.72 -7.35 8.29
N LEU A 60 2.25 -6.15 8.55
CA LEU A 60 2.06 -4.99 7.69
C LEU A 60 2.90 -5.08 6.42
N ASP A 61 4.14 -5.55 6.51
CA ASP A 61 4.95 -5.87 5.33
C ASP A 61 4.22 -6.87 4.43
N ASP A 62 3.81 -8.01 5.01
CA ASP A 62 3.15 -9.09 4.28
C ASP A 62 1.87 -8.57 3.58
N LEU A 63 1.09 -7.74 4.26
CA LEU A 63 -0.12 -7.13 3.69
C LEU A 63 0.19 -6.18 2.53
N VAL A 64 1.15 -5.26 2.69
CA VAL A 64 1.56 -4.33 1.62
C VAL A 64 2.10 -5.10 0.41
N LEU A 65 2.92 -6.13 0.64
CA LEU A 65 3.45 -6.98 -0.42
C LEU A 65 2.34 -7.77 -1.14
N SER A 66 1.31 -8.23 -0.43
CA SER A 66 0.15 -8.89 -1.04
C SER A 66 -0.61 -7.94 -1.99
N CYS A 67 -0.79 -6.67 -1.62
CA CYS A 67 -1.40 -5.66 -2.50
C CYS A 67 -0.56 -5.43 -3.77
N LEU A 68 0.76 -5.49 -3.65
CA LEU A 68 1.72 -5.29 -4.73
C LEU A 68 2.03 -6.57 -5.54
N ALA A 69 1.31 -7.67 -5.28
CA ALA A 69 1.48 -8.91 -6.00
C ALA A 69 1.22 -8.73 -7.50
N LYS A 70 2.05 -9.37 -8.33
CA LYS A 70 1.96 -9.23 -9.79
C LYS A 70 0.73 -9.92 -10.35
N ASP A 71 0.47 -11.13 -9.85
CA ASP A 71 -0.78 -11.83 -10.09
C ASP A 71 -1.91 -11.22 -9.25
N PRO A 72 -2.97 -10.68 -9.87
CA PRO A 72 -4.14 -10.16 -9.15
C PRO A 72 -4.80 -11.20 -8.22
N ALA A 73 -4.70 -12.50 -8.51
CA ALA A 73 -5.26 -13.54 -7.64
C ALA A 73 -4.58 -13.61 -6.26
N ASN A 74 -3.35 -13.13 -6.15
CA ASN A 74 -2.58 -13.10 -4.90
C ASN A 74 -2.78 -11.81 -4.09
N ARG A 75 -3.60 -10.89 -4.59
CA ARG A 75 -4.00 -9.67 -3.88
C ARG A 75 -5.22 -9.93 -3.00
N PRO A 76 -5.51 -9.10 -2.01
CA PRO A 76 -6.87 -9.03 -1.46
C PRO A 76 -7.87 -8.86 -2.60
N GLN A 77 -8.97 -9.60 -2.56
CA GLN A 77 -9.96 -9.63 -3.63
C GLN A 77 -10.97 -8.47 -3.52
N SER A 78 -10.95 -7.74 -2.40
CA SER A 78 -11.77 -6.54 -2.21
C SER A 78 -11.15 -5.56 -1.21
N ALA A 79 -11.56 -4.29 -1.28
CA ALA A 79 -11.20 -3.30 -0.27
C ALA A 79 -11.67 -3.69 1.14
N ARG A 80 -12.80 -4.40 1.25
CA ARG A 80 -13.30 -4.93 2.52
C ARG A 80 -12.36 -5.98 3.11
N GLU A 81 -11.87 -6.90 2.27
CA GLU A 81 -10.90 -7.90 2.70
C GLU A 81 -9.58 -7.27 3.14
N LEU A 82 -9.05 -6.33 2.35
CA LEU A 82 -7.87 -5.55 2.72
C LEU A 82 -8.07 -4.85 4.07
N SER A 83 -9.21 -4.19 4.27
CA SER A 83 -9.52 -3.51 5.54
C SER A 83 -9.60 -4.46 6.73
N LEU A 84 -10.13 -5.67 6.54
CA LEU A 84 -10.18 -6.68 7.61
C LEU A 84 -8.79 -7.19 7.95
N GLN A 85 -7.97 -7.51 6.94
CA GLN A 85 -6.58 -7.94 7.15
C GLN A 85 -5.74 -6.85 7.82
N LEU A 86 -5.95 -5.58 7.45
CA LEU A 86 -5.28 -4.44 8.10
C LEU A 86 -5.68 -4.29 9.57
N ALA A 87 -6.94 -4.57 9.92
CA ALA A 87 -7.41 -4.47 11.30
C ALA A 87 -6.76 -5.48 12.25
N GLU A 88 -6.27 -6.61 11.72
CA GLU A 88 -5.55 -7.65 12.47
C GLU A 88 -4.06 -7.31 12.69
N VAL A 89 -3.53 -6.27 12.04
CA VAL A 89 -2.14 -5.84 12.22
C VAL A 89 -1.96 -5.23 13.61
N GLU A 90 -0.86 -5.60 14.26
CA GLU A 90 -0.49 -5.06 15.57
C GLU A 90 -0.50 -3.52 15.58
N GLY A 91 -1.23 -2.93 16.53
CA GLY A 91 -1.38 -1.48 16.67
C GLY A 91 -2.49 -0.85 15.80
N ALA A 92 -3.07 -1.57 14.85
CA ALA A 92 -4.15 -1.04 14.01
C ALA A 92 -5.40 -0.66 14.82
N SER A 93 -5.75 -1.46 15.83
CA SER A 93 -6.89 -1.20 16.71
C SER A 93 -6.78 0.11 17.52
N ALA A 94 -5.57 0.63 17.71
CA ALA A 94 -5.36 1.91 18.37
C ALA A 94 -5.75 3.11 17.47
N TRP A 95 -5.79 2.92 16.15
CA TRP A 95 -6.13 3.96 15.18
C TRP A 95 -7.59 3.83 14.74
N THR A 96 -8.50 4.43 15.51
CA THR A 96 -9.95 4.39 15.23
C THR A 96 -10.37 5.49 14.25
N GLN A 97 -11.57 5.34 13.67
CA GLN A 97 -12.19 6.38 12.83
C GLN A 97 -12.39 7.71 13.58
N GLU A 98 -12.73 7.65 14.86
CA GLU A 98 -12.85 8.82 15.73
C GLU A 98 -11.50 9.53 15.86
N ARG A 99 -10.46 8.78 16.21
CA ARG A 99 -9.10 9.30 16.38
C ARG A 99 -8.54 9.87 15.08
N ALA A 100 -8.84 9.25 13.94
CA ALA A 100 -8.48 9.77 12.63
C ALA A 100 -9.18 11.11 12.34
N ARG A 101 -10.47 11.25 12.65
CA ARG A 101 -11.21 12.52 12.48
C ARG A 101 -10.63 13.63 13.35
N GLU A 102 -10.32 13.34 14.62
CA GLU A 102 -9.67 14.29 15.53
C GLU A 102 -8.31 14.74 15.01
N TRP A 103 -7.51 13.80 14.51
CA TRP A 103 -6.19 14.10 13.95
C TRP A 103 -6.31 15.05 12.75
N TRP A 104 -7.21 14.75 11.81
CA TRP A 104 -7.44 15.58 10.62
C TRP A 104 -8.04 16.95 10.95
N ALA A 105 -8.87 17.07 12.00
CA ALA A 105 -9.36 18.36 12.47
C ALA A 105 -8.22 19.28 12.96
N THR A 106 -7.13 18.68 13.47
CA THR A 106 -5.98 19.41 14.02
C THR A 106 -4.88 19.66 12.99
N HIS A 107 -4.72 18.78 12.00
CA HIS A 107 -3.60 18.76 11.04
C HIS A 107 -4.06 18.99 9.59
N GLN A 108 -5.07 19.84 9.37
CA GLN A 108 -5.50 20.15 8.01
C GLN A 108 -4.32 20.72 7.20
N PRO A 109 -4.07 20.21 5.99
CA PRO A 109 -3.08 20.80 5.11
C PRO A 109 -3.50 22.22 4.76
N VAL A 110 -2.57 23.17 4.84
CA VAL A 110 -2.79 24.52 4.33
C VAL A 110 -2.87 24.41 2.81
N LEU A 111 -4.07 24.56 2.27
CA LEU A 111 -4.28 24.63 0.82
C LEU A 111 -3.81 26.00 0.35
N THR A 112 -2.56 26.07 -0.13
CA THR A 112 -2.01 27.22 -0.87
C THR A 112 -2.34 27.14 -2.34
#